data_AF-A0A7J7HAU6-F1
#
_entry.id   AF-A0A7J7HAU6-F1
#
_cell.length_a   1.000
_cell.length_b   1.000
_cell.length_c   1.000
_cell.angle_alpha   90.00
_cell.angle_beta   90.00
_cell.angle_gamma   90.00
#
_symmetry.space_group_name_H-M   'P 1'
#
loop_
_entity.id
_entity.type
_entity.pdbx_description
1 polymer ?
#
loop_
_entity_poly.entity_id
_entity_poly.type
_entity_poly.pdbx_seq_one_letter_code
_entity_poly.pdbx_strand_id
1 'polypeptide(L)'
;MATRVARVADSEFCLHPAGDTPTSCRLFDAIQSLYIPVIVSDNIELPFEGMVDYSEFSVFIAVSDALQPNWLVHHLRSYSDKKNDIFCQNMARVQPFFEFDNGHPGGIGLISPDDDVVGEVPVAFVVRSNGLELTEDAVKEFIAKRVVFYKKLHKVYFVHAIPKSPSGKILRKDLRAKLAMSAASQIP
;
A
#
# COMPACT_ATOMS: atom_id res chain seq x y z
N MET A 1 -5.19 5.79 -21.72
CA MET A 1 -4.13 6.66 -22.28
C MET A 1 -3.50 7.45 -21.14
N ALA A 2 -2.34 7.01 -20.66
CA ALA A 2 -1.49 7.87 -19.82
C ALA A 2 -0.91 8.97 -20.73
N THR A 3 -1.03 10.22 -20.31
CA THR A 3 -0.49 11.36 -21.05
C THR A 3 1.04 11.26 -21.05
N ARG A 4 1.64 10.98 -22.21
CA ARG A 4 3.09 11.03 -22.40
C ARG A 4 3.54 12.49 -22.25
N VAL A 5 4.17 12.82 -21.13
CA VAL A 5 4.96 14.04 -21.00
C VAL A 5 6.31 13.76 -21.66
N ALA A 6 6.69 14.60 -22.62
CA ALA A 6 7.81 14.38 -23.52
C ALA A 6 9.20 14.44 -22.83
N ARG A 7 10.10 13.61 -23.37
CA ARG A 7 11.50 13.30 -23.00
C ARG A 7 12.33 14.45 -22.44
N VAL A 8 13.00 14.17 -21.31
CA VAL A 8 14.32 14.70 -20.94
C VAL A 8 15.12 13.54 -20.31
N ALA A 9 16.12 13.05 -21.04
CA ALA A 9 17.23 12.15 -20.65
C ALA A 9 16.88 10.85 -19.88
N ASP A 10 16.72 9.76 -20.63
CA ASP A 10 16.79 8.31 -20.28
C ASP A 10 16.27 7.77 -18.92
N SER A 11 15.46 8.54 -18.21
CA SER A 11 14.60 8.05 -17.14
C SER A 11 13.23 8.71 -17.30
N GLU A 12 12.25 7.97 -17.80
CA GLU A 12 10.92 8.53 -17.99
C GLU A 12 10.20 8.56 -16.63
N PHE A 13 10.03 9.76 -16.07
CA PHE A 13 9.15 9.97 -14.92
C PHE A 13 7.70 9.69 -15.32
N CYS A 14 6.97 8.93 -14.49
CA CYS A 14 5.55 8.67 -14.68
C CYS A 14 4.75 9.40 -13.60
N LEU A 15 3.83 10.29 -13.99
CA LEU A 15 3.07 11.12 -13.06
C LEU A 15 1.80 10.41 -12.55
N HIS A 16 1.60 10.41 -11.23
CA HIS A 16 0.45 9.83 -10.53
C HIS A 16 -0.21 10.87 -9.61
N PRO A 17 -1.19 11.65 -10.10
CA PRO A 17 -1.89 12.65 -9.29
C PRO A 17 -2.92 12.03 -8.34
N ALA A 18 -3.24 12.74 -7.25
CA ALA A 18 -4.29 12.38 -6.32
C ALA A 18 -5.62 12.09 -7.05
N GLY A 19 -6.12 10.87 -6.91
CA GLY A 19 -7.30 10.37 -7.62
C GLY A 19 -7.01 9.17 -8.53
N ASP A 20 -5.77 8.99 -8.96
CA ASP A 20 -5.31 7.67 -9.43
C ASP A 20 -5.23 6.78 -8.18
N THR A 21 -6.09 5.76 -8.09
CA THR A 21 -5.97 4.78 -7.02
C THR A 21 -4.55 4.20 -7.08
N PRO A 22 -3.79 4.09 -5.99
CA PRO A 22 -2.47 3.45 -5.99
C PRO A 22 -2.49 2.00 -6.50
N THR A 23 -3.67 1.38 -6.53
CA THR A 23 -3.97 0.09 -7.17
C THR A 23 -4.35 0.15 -8.64
N SER A 24 -4.34 1.33 -9.25
CA SER A 24 -4.51 1.47 -10.70
C SER A 24 -3.33 0.83 -11.40
N CYS A 25 -3.57 0.21 -12.56
CA CYS A 25 -2.52 -0.41 -13.39
C CYS A 25 -1.33 0.53 -13.59
N ARG A 26 -1.54 1.86 -13.62
CA ARG A 26 -0.51 2.85 -13.92
C ARG A 26 0.69 2.89 -12.97
N LEU A 27 0.50 2.66 -11.67
CA LEU A 27 1.64 2.64 -10.74
C LEU A 27 2.45 1.35 -10.92
N PHE A 28 1.75 0.23 -11.10
CA PHE A 28 2.38 -1.07 -11.35
C PHE A 28 3.07 -1.11 -12.72
N ASP A 29 2.42 -0.59 -13.77
CA ASP A 29 2.98 -0.45 -15.12
C ASP A 29 4.26 0.40 -15.10
N ALA A 30 4.27 1.47 -14.28
CA ALA A 30 5.46 2.29 -14.09
C ALA A 30 6.59 1.50 -13.42
N ILE A 31 6.29 0.77 -12.34
CA ILE A 31 7.28 -0.08 -11.64
C ILE A 31 7.82 -1.18 -12.57
N GLN A 32 6.95 -1.87 -13.32
CA GLN A 32 7.36 -2.92 -14.25
C GLN A 32 8.18 -2.39 -15.44
N SER A 33 7.92 -1.15 -15.86
CA SER A 33 8.63 -0.50 -16.95
C SER A 33 9.86 0.31 -16.47
N LEU A 34 10.17 0.27 -15.16
CA LEU A 34 11.24 1.05 -14.53
C LEU A 34 11.11 2.57 -14.74
N TYR A 35 9.88 3.05 -14.83
CA TYR A 35 9.56 4.48 -14.87
C TYR A 35 9.44 5.03 -13.45
N ILE A 36 10.23 6.06 -13.14
CA ILE A 36 10.27 6.66 -11.80
C ILE A 36 8.90 7.24 -11.47
N PRO A 37 8.17 6.71 -10.47
CA PRO A 37 6.85 7.22 -10.12
C PRO A 37 6.98 8.61 -9.51
N VAL A 38 6.17 9.56 -9.98
CA VAL A 38 6.04 10.91 -9.43
C VAL A 38 4.65 11.04 -8.84
N ILE A 39 4.59 10.87 -7.53
CA ILE A 39 3.36 10.76 -6.76
C ILE A 39 3.00 12.15 -6.24
N VAL A 40 1.93 12.74 -6.79
CA VAL A 40 1.44 14.06 -6.39
C VAL A 40 0.24 13.89 -5.47
N SER A 41 0.48 13.83 -4.16
CA SER A 41 -0.56 13.69 -3.16
C SER A 41 -0.03 14.00 -1.76
N ASP A 42 -0.86 14.65 -0.94
CA ASP A 42 -0.54 14.90 0.47
C ASP A 42 -0.98 13.75 1.38
N ASN A 43 -1.90 12.89 0.91
CA ASN A 43 -2.58 11.86 1.72
C ASN A 43 -2.82 10.57 0.92
N ILE A 44 -1.80 10.07 0.21
CA ILE A 44 -1.89 8.79 -0.51
C ILE A 44 -1.40 7.65 0.37
N GLU A 45 -2.18 6.56 0.42
CA GLU A 45 -1.73 5.30 1.02
C GLU A 45 -1.28 4.36 -0.10
N LEU A 46 -0.01 3.95 -0.09
CA LEU A 46 0.56 3.14 -1.17
C LEU A 46 0.40 1.64 -0.92
N PRO A 47 0.41 0.82 -1.98
CA PRO A 47 0.34 -0.62 -1.81
C PRO A 47 1.58 -1.14 -1.14
N PHE A 48 1.40 -1.98 -0.11
CA PHE A 48 2.53 -2.57 0.62
C PHE A 48 3.48 -1.55 1.27
N GLU A 49 3.02 -0.35 1.64
CA GLU A 49 3.83 0.70 2.30
C GLU A 49 4.55 0.23 3.59
N GLY A 50 4.07 -0.85 4.23
CA GLY A 50 4.74 -1.48 5.38
C GLY A 50 5.84 -2.50 5.02
N MET A 51 6.00 -2.83 3.74
CA MET A 51 6.95 -3.82 3.21
C MET A 51 7.91 -3.19 2.19
N VAL A 52 7.45 -2.19 1.44
CA VAL A 52 8.18 -1.51 0.38
C VAL A 52 8.25 -0.02 0.70
N ASP A 53 9.47 0.50 0.81
CA ASP A 53 9.71 1.93 0.97
C ASP A 53 9.74 2.62 -0.41
N TYR A 54 8.60 3.21 -0.78
CA TYR A 54 8.46 3.93 -2.05
C TYR A 54 9.36 5.17 -2.15
N SER A 55 9.81 5.73 -1.03
CA SER A 55 10.69 6.90 -1.05
C SER A 55 12.08 6.59 -1.64
N GLU A 56 12.47 5.31 -1.66
CA GLU A 56 13.73 4.86 -2.24
C GLU A 56 13.74 4.83 -3.78
N PHE A 57 12.58 4.85 -4.44
CA PHE A 57 12.47 4.74 -5.90
C PHE A 57 11.39 5.63 -6.54
N SER A 58 10.69 6.45 -5.75
CA SER A 58 9.63 7.36 -6.20
C SER A 58 9.89 8.79 -5.73
N VAL A 59 9.33 9.76 -6.46
CA VAL A 59 9.34 11.18 -6.10
C VAL A 59 7.97 11.55 -5.54
N PHE A 60 7.93 12.11 -4.33
CA PHE A 60 6.71 12.60 -3.71
C PHE A 60 6.62 14.12 -3.80
N ILE A 61 5.47 14.62 -4.22
CA ILE A 61 5.22 16.04 -4.43
C ILE A 61 3.92 16.43 -3.74
N ALA A 62 3.97 17.48 -2.93
CA ALA A 62 2.79 18.06 -2.32
C ALA A 62 1.86 18.66 -3.39
N VAL A 63 0.55 18.54 -3.21
CA VAL A 63 -0.42 19.07 -4.18
C VAL A 63 -0.26 20.59 -4.33
N SER A 64 0.01 21.29 -3.21
CA SER A 64 0.24 22.74 -3.20
C SER A 64 1.41 23.17 -4.11
N ASP A 65 2.45 22.36 -4.19
CA ASP A 65 3.66 22.64 -4.97
C ASP A 65 3.44 22.32 -6.44
N ALA A 66 2.79 21.19 -6.74
CA ALA A 66 2.44 20.80 -8.11
C ALA A 66 1.50 21.79 -8.80
N LEU A 67 0.67 22.51 -8.05
CA LEU A 67 -0.23 23.54 -8.57
C LEU A 67 0.50 24.85 -8.92
N GLN A 68 1.73 25.06 -8.45
CA GLN A 68 2.49 26.26 -8.77
C GLN A 68 2.95 26.24 -10.24
N PRO A 69 2.76 27.35 -10.99
CA PRO A 69 3.19 27.41 -12.39
C PRO A 69 4.67 27.08 -12.55
N ASN A 70 4.99 26.17 -13.48
CA ASN A 70 6.34 25.71 -13.82
C ASN A 70 7.11 24.98 -12.70
N TRP A 71 6.56 24.86 -11.50
CA TRP A 71 7.26 24.26 -10.37
C TRP A 71 7.58 22.79 -10.61
N LEU A 72 6.60 22.00 -11.07
CA LEU A 72 6.76 20.56 -11.31
C LEU A 72 7.91 20.26 -12.29
N VAL A 73 7.94 20.98 -13.41
CA VAL A 73 8.97 20.79 -14.44
C VAL A 73 10.35 21.20 -13.92
N HIS A 74 10.44 22.31 -13.18
CA HIS A 74 11.69 22.76 -12.59
C HIS A 74 12.19 21.76 -11.53
N HIS A 75 11.29 21.24 -10.69
CA HIS A 75 11.59 20.26 -9.67
C HIS A 75 12.11 18.96 -10.29
N LEU A 76 11.40 18.39 -11.27
CA LEU A 76 11.84 17.14 -11.92
C LEU A 76 13.17 17.31 -12.68
N ARG A 77 13.40 18.46 -13.32
CA ARG A 77 14.69 18.78 -13.97
C ARG A 77 15.86 18.96 -13.00
N SER A 78 15.59 19.17 -11.71
CA SER A 78 16.64 19.29 -10.70
C SER A 78 17.26 17.94 -10.31
N TYR A 79 16.60 16.82 -10.65
CA TYR A 79 17.15 15.48 -10.44
C TYR A 79 18.26 15.19 -11.44
N SER A 80 19.41 14.74 -10.93
CA SER A 80 20.55 14.35 -11.77
C SER A 80 20.40 12.92 -12.27
N ASP A 81 21.05 12.60 -13.39
CA ASP A 81 21.08 11.25 -13.96
C ASP A 81 21.49 10.20 -12.91
N LYS A 82 22.51 10.52 -12.08
CA LYS A 82 22.94 9.65 -10.98
C LYS A 82 21.84 9.34 -9.97
N LYS A 83 20.99 10.32 -9.65
CA LYS A 83 19.88 10.12 -8.72
C LYS A 83 18.78 9.28 -9.38
N ASN A 84 18.52 9.51 -10.65
CA ASN A 84 17.59 8.71 -11.43
C ASN A 84 18.07 7.25 -11.55
N ASP A 85 19.36 7.02 -11.77
CA ASP A 85 19.98 5.70 -11.79
C ASP A 85 19.76 4.95 -10.47
N ILE A 86 19.90 5.64 -9.33
CA ILE A 86 19.64 5.06 -8.01
C ILE A 86 18.16 4.66 -7.88
N PHE A 87 17.23 5.50 -8.32
CA PHE A 87 15.81 5.16 -8.30
C PHE A 87 15.52 3.94 -9.16
N CYS A 88 16.05 3.88 -10.38
CA CYS A 88 15.89 2.73 -11.27
C CYS A 88 16.49 1.45 -10.68
N GLN A 89 17.66 1.52 -10.05
CA GLN A 89 18.30 0.38 -9.37
C GLN A 89 17.48 -0.11 -8.19
N ASN A 90 16.99 0.79 -7.33
CA ASN A 90 16.14 0.44 -6.20
C ASN A 90 14.81 -0.17 -6.69
N MET A 91 14.23 0.39 -7.75
CA MET A 91 13.02 -0.13 -8.37
C MET A 91 13.22 -1.54 -8.93
N ALA A 92 14.35 -1.81 -9.60
CA ALA A 92 14.67 -3.13 -10.13
C ALA A 92 14.82 -4.21 -9.04
N ARG A 93 15.23 -3.81 -7.82
CA ARG A 93 15.28 -4.73 -6.66
C ARG A 93 13.90 -5.09 -6.15
N VAL A 94 12.95 -4.16 -6.26
CA VAL A 94 11.58 -4.40 -5.76
C VAL A 94 10.64 -4.96 -6.83
N GLN A 95 10.93 -4.72 -8.12
CA GLN A 95 10.13 -5.16 -9.26
C GLN A 95 9.73 -6.64 -9.21
N PRO A 96 10.61 -7.61 -8.86
CA PRO A 96 10.24 -9.03 -8.80
C PRO A 96 9.17 -9.33 -7.77
N PHE A 97 9.04 -8.51 -6.73
CA PHE A 97 7.98 -8.69 -5.76
C PHE A 97 6.62 -8.24 -6.33
N PHE A 98 6.56 -7.40 -7.36
CA PHE A 98 5.32 -6.91 -7.96
C PHE A 98 4.86 -7.81 -9.12
N GLU A 99 4.23 -8.95 -8.82
CA GLU A 99 3.69 -9.83 -9.88
C GLU A 99 2.24 -9.48 -10.25
N PHE A 100 1.98 -9.48 -11.56
CA PHE A 100 0.65 -9.33 -12.14
C PHE A 100 0.15 -10.72 -12.54
N ASP A 101 -0.69 -11.35 -11.72
CA ASP A 101 -1.29 -12.62 -12.10
C ASP A 101 -2.31 -12.40 -13.22
N ASN A 102 -1.95 -12.82 -14.44
CA ASN A 102 -2.83 -12.86 -15.60
C ASN A 102 -3.78 -14.08 -15.60
N GLY A 103 -3.77 -14.91 -14.55
CA GLY A 103 -4.52 -16.17 -14.45
C GLY A 103 -5.81 -16.12 -13.63
N HIS A 104 -6.03 -15.08 -12.80
CA HIS A 104 -7.28 -14.83 -12.08
C HIS A 104 -7.71 -13.36 -12.16
N PRO A 105 -9.02 -13.05 -12.26
CA PRO A 105 -9.48 -11.68 -12.45
C PRO A 105 -9.29 -10.84 -11.17
N GLY A 106 -8.21 -10.05 -11.11
CA GLY A 106 -8.09 -8.89 -10.21
C GLY A 106 -7.19 -9.02 -8.98
N GLY A 107 -6.26 -9.99 -8.96
CA GLY A 107 -5.26 -10.12 -7.90
C GLY A 107 -3.92 -9.48 -8.29
N ILE A 108 -3.60 -8.35 -7.67
CA ILE A 108 -2.21 -7.87 -7.58
C ILE A 108 -1.59 -8.58 -6.36
N GLY A 109 -0.29 -8.80 -6.25
CA GLY A 109 0.29 -9.47 -5.07
C GLY A 109 1.78 -9.23 -4.91
N LEU A 110 2.25 -9.17 -3.67
CA LEU A 110 3.68 -9.20 -3.34
C LEU A 110 4.11 -10.66 -3.22
N ILE A 111 5.06 -11.15 -4.02
CA ILE A 111 5.66 -12.49 -3.82
C ILE A 111 7.06 -12.33 -3.28
N SER A 112 7.27 -12.66 -2.01
CA SER A 112 8.61 -12.80 -1.43
C SER A 112 9.28 -14.09 -1.95
N PRO A 113 10.56 -14.06 -2.33
CA PRO A 113 11.29 -15.22 -2.84
C PRO A 113 11.52 -16.34 -1.81
N ASP A 114 11.12 -16.16 -0.55
CA ASP A 114 11.28 -17.13 0.54
C ASP A 114 9.96 -17.76 1.04
N ASP A 115 8.83 -17.58 0.35
CA ASP A 115 7.51 -18.20 0.68
C ASP A 115 6.92 -17.84 2.08
N ASP A 116 7.66 -17.09 2.90
CA ASP A 116 7.15 -16.42 4.08
C ASP A 116 6.44 -15.12 3.65
N VAL A 117 5.14 -15.03 3.93
CA VAL A 117 4.39 -13.78 3.84
C VAL A 117 4.96 -12.80 4.86
N VAL A 118 5.97 -12.03 4.46
CA VAL A 118 6.62 -11.02 5.30
C VAL A 118 5.70 -9.79 5.36
N GLY A 119 4.88 -9.72 6.41
CA GLY A 119 4.19 -8.52 6.85
C GLY A 119 3.03 -8.80 7.80
N GLU A 120 2.59 -7.77 8.54
CA GLU A 120 1.44 -7.90 9.44
C GLU A 120 0.16 -8.15 8.62
N VAL A 121 -0.44 -9.33 8.76
CA VAL A 121 -1.72 -9.66 8.12
C VAL A 121 -2.85 -8.83 8.76
N PRO A 122 -3.65 -8.07 7.98
CA PRO A 122 -4.72 -7.24 8.54
C PRO A 122 -5.79 -8.08 9.25
N VAL A 123 -5.94 -7.83 10.55
CA VAL A 123 -6.99 -8.42 11.39
C VAL A 123 -7.78 -7.33 12.09
N ALA A 124 -9.07 -7.58 12.34
CA ALA A 124 -9.92 -6.65 13.07
C ALA A 124 -10.39 -7.24 14.40
N PHE A 125 -10.50 -6.38 15.41
CA PHE A 125 -11.19 -6.68 16.66
C PHE A 125 -12.49 -5.92 16.70
N VAL A 126 -13.61 -6.63 16.84
CA VAL A 126 -14.96 -6.07 16.75
C VAL A 126 -15.74 -6.39 18.01
N VAL A 127 -16.41 -5.39 18.58
CA VAL A 127 -17.38 -5.57 19.67
C VAL A 127 -18.78 -5.53 19.04
N ARG A 128 -19.57 -6.59 19.22
CA ARG A 128 -20.95 -6.64 18.73
C ARG A 128 -21.85 -5.75 19.59
N SER A 129 -22.78 -5.04 18.94
CA SER A 129 -23.89 -4.40 19.64
C SER A 129 -25.03 -5.41 19.81
N ASN A 130 -25.73 -5.34 20.95
CA ASN A 130 -26.81 -6.28 21.26
C ASN A 130 -27.90 -6.25 20.18
N GLY A 131 -28.33 -7.43 19.71
CA GLY A 131 -29.48 -7.59 18.82
C GLY A 131 -29.17 -7.76 17.33
N LEU A 132 -27.90 -7.74 16.91
CA LEU A 132 -27.49 -7.99 15.53
C LEU A 132 -26.49 -9.14 15.43
N GLU A 133 -26.84 -10.16 14.64
CA GLU A 133 -25.94 -11.26 14.24
C GLU A 133 -24.94 -10.74 13.19
N LEU A 134 -23.83 -10.16 13.66
CA LEU A 134 -22.74 -9.70 12.79
C LEU A 134 -21.73 -10.83 12.55
N THR A 135 -21.70 -11.39 11.34
CA THR A 135 -20.77 -12.47 10.97
C THR A 135 -19.40 -11.94 10.55
N GLU A 136 -18.38 -12.80 10.61
CA GLU A 136 -17.04 -12.48 10.11
C GLU A 136 -17.07 -12.12 8.62
N ASP A 137 -17.80 -12.90 7.82
CA ASP A 137 -17.91 -12.70 6.37
C ASP A 137 -18.58 -11.37 6.02
N ALA A 138 -19.63 -10.97 6.74
CA ALA A 138 -20.29 -9.69 6.52
C ALA A 138 -19.33 -8.50 6.78
N VAL A 139 -18.49 -8.59 7.81
CA VAL A 139 -17.47 -7.57 8.12
C VAL A 139 -16.38 -7.54 7.04
N LYS A 140 -15.89 -8.72 6.64
CA LYS A 140 -14.89 -8.85 5.56
C LYS A 140 -15.42 -8.29 4.25
N GLU A 141 -16.63 -8.65 3.85
CA GLU A 141 -17.26 -8.20 2.61
C GLU A 141 -17.49 -6.68 2.62
N PHE A 142 -17.95 -6.13 3.75
CA PHE A 142 -18.15 -4.70 3.91
C PHE A 142 -16.84 -3.91 3.75
N ILE A 143 -15.75 -4.40 4.34
CA ILE A 143 -14.44 -3.75 4.25
C ILE A 143 -13.82 -3.95 2.87
N ALA A 144 -13.91 -5.16 2.30
CA ALA A 144 -13.36 -5.52 0.99
C ALA A 144 -13.90 -4.67 -0.17
N LYS A 145 -15.11 -4.10 -0.03
CA LYS A 145 -15.68 -3.15 -1.02
C LYS A 145 -15.06 -1.76 -0.96
N ARG A 146 -14.34 -1.43 0.11
CA ARG A 146 -13.77 -0.09 0.38
C ARG A 146 -12.25 -0.08 0.40
N VAL A 147 -11.64 -1.25 0.42
CA VAL A 147 -10.19 -1.41 0.49
C VAL A 147 -9.68 -2.31 -0.62
N VAL A 148 -8.49 -1.98 -1.06
CA VAL A 148 -7.61 -2.76 -1.93
C VAL A 148 -7.33 -4.17 -1.36
N PHE A 149 -7.06 -5.14 -2.24
CA PHE A 149 -7.05 -6.58 -1.87
C PHE A 149 -6.10 -6.92 -0.71
N TYR A 150 -4.92 -6.29 -0.61
CA TYR A 150 -3.93 -6.55 0.46
C TYR A 150 -4.33 -5.93 1.81
N LYS A 151 -5.30 -5.01 1.85
CA LYS A 151 -5.90 -4.47 3.09
C LYS A 151 -7.18 -5.21 3.49
N LYS A 152 -7.62 -6.19 2.70
CA LYS A 152 -8.79 -7.00 3.06
C LYS A 152 -8.47 -7.76 4.34
N LEU A 153 -9.43 -7.77 5.26
CA LEU A 153 -9.25 -8.46 6.53
C LEU A 153 -9.13 -9.97 6.31
N HIS A 154 -8.06 -10.56 6.82
CA HIS A 154 -7.90 -12.00 6.80
C HIS A 154 -8.69 -12.68 7.92
N LYS A 155 -8.80 -12.02 9.09
CA LYS A 155 -9.54 -12.53 10.24
C LYS A 155 -10.25 -11.42 11.00
N VAL A 156 -11.43 -11.73 11.51
CA VAL A 156 -12.18 -10.86 12.43
C VAL A 156 -12.33 -11.58 13.77
N TYR A 157 -11.86 -10.96 14.84
CA TYR A 157 -12.00 -11.43 16.20
C TYR A 157 -13.12 -10.67 16.90
N PHE A 158 -14.18 -11.38 17.29
CA PHE A 158 -15.22 -10.81 18.12
C PHE A 158 -14.78 -10.83 19.59
N VAL A 159 -14.78 -9.67 20.23
CA VAL A 159 -14.37 -9.51 21.63
C VAL A 159 -15.46 -8.82 22.42
N HIS A 160 -15.55 -9.13 23.72
CA HIS A 160 -16.49 -8.45 24.61
C HIS A 160 -16.17 -6.96 24.81
N ALA A 161 -14.88 -6.60 24.76
CA ALA A 161 -14.43 -5.23 24.85
C ALA A 161 -13.05 -5.04 24.18
N ILE A 162 -12.85 -3.85 23.60
CA ILE A 162 -11.53 -3.40 23.14
C ILE A 162 -10.76 -2.90 24.37
N PRO A 163 -9.55 -3.44 24.65
CA PRO A 163 -8.76 -3.01 25.79
C PRO A 163 -8.34 -1.55 25.59
N LYS A 164 -8.66 -0.72 26.58
CA LYS A 164 -8.38 0.72 26.59
C LYS A 164 -7.71 1.11 27.90
N SER A 165 -6.83 2.09 27.85
CA SER A 165 -6.27 2.72 29.06
C SER A 165 -7.38 3.50 29.81
N PRO A 166 -7.13 3.90 31.06
CA PRO A 166 -8.05 4.78 31.79
C PRO A 166 -8.35 6.11 31.06
N SER A 167 -7.43 6.56 30.19
CA SER A 167 -7.61 7.73 29.33
C SER A 167 -8.30 7.43 27.99
N GLY A 168 -8.77 6.20 27.76
CA GLY A 168 -9.50 5.78 26.55
C GLY A 168 -8.64 5.36 25.35
N LYS A 169 -7.29 5.38 25.46
CA LYS A 169 -6.40 4.95 24.37
C LYS A 169 -6.44 3.44 24.20
N ILE A 170 -6.53 2.95 22.95
CA ILE A 170 -6.50 1.51 22.66
C ILE A 170 -5.13 0.91 23.02
N LEU A 171 -5.14 -0.18 23.78
CA LEU A 171 -3.94 -0.91 24.19
C LEU A 171 -3.59 -1.97 23.14
N ARG A 172 -2.78 -1.57 22.15
CA ARG A 172 -2.35 -2.46 21.05
C ARG A 172 -1.55 -3.67 21.54
N LYS A 173 -0.80 -3.53 22.63
CA LYS A 173 -0.02 -4.63 23.24
C LYS A 173 -0.94 -5.79 23.66
N ASP A 174 -2.08 -5.47 24.26
CA ASP A 174 -3.02 -6.47 24.76
C ASP A 174 -3.79 -7.15 23.62
N LEU A 175 -4.11 -6.39 22.57
CA LEU A 175 -4.67 -6.95 21.34
C LEU A 175 -3.69 -7.93 20.67
N ARG A 176 -2.40 -7.59 20.59
CA ARG A 176 -1.36 -8.49 20.08
C ARG A 176 -1.20 -9.75 20.95
N ALA A 177 -1.27 -9.62 22.27
CA ALA A 177 -1.24 -10.78 23.17
C ALA A 177 -2.43 -11.72 22.93
N LYS A 178 -3.63 -11.18 22.67
CA LYS A 178 -4.80 -11.98 22.29
C LYS A 178 -4.60 -12.76 20.99
N LEU A 179 -3.90 -12.18 19.99
CA LEU A 179 -3.55 -12.90 18.76
C LEU A 179 -2.59 -14.05 19.05
N ALA A 180 -1.55 -13.81 19.83
CA ALA A 180 -0.56 -14.83 20.21
C ALA A 180 -1.20 -16.00 20.98
N MET A 181 -2.12 -15.72 21.90
CA MET A 181 -2.86 -16.76 22.64
C MET A 181 -3.82 -17.55 21.74
N SER A 182 -4.45 -16.89 20.76
CA SER A 182 -5.38 -17.55 19.83
C SER A 182 -4.65 -18.47 18.84
N ALA A 183 -3.42 -18.11 18.44
CA ALA A 183 -2.56 -18.94 17.59
C ALA A 183 -2.02 -20.18 18.34
N ALA A 184 -1.77 -20.08 19.65
CA ALA A 184 -1.25 -21.19 20.46
C ALA A 184 -2.29 -22.30 20.74
N SER A 185 -3.60 -22.02 20.62
CA SER A 185 -4.67 -23.03 20.79
C SER A 185 -5.00 -23.83 19.53
N GLN A 186 -4.26 -23.65 18.43
CA GLN A 186 -4.47 -24.38 17.16
C GLN A 186 -3.33 -25.34 16.81
N ILE A 187 -2.42 -25.64 17.74
CA ILE A 187 -1.36 -26.63 17.52
C ILE A 187 -1.84 -27.97 18.10
N PRO A 188 -1.96 -29.04 17.29
CA PRO A 188 -2.32 -30.37 17.79
C PRO A 188 -1.26 -30.95 18.74
#